data_AF-A0A7X6TJW8-F1
#
_entry.id   AF-A0A7X6TJW8-F1
#
_cell.length_a   1.000
_cell.length_b   1.000
_cell.length_c   1.000
_cell.angle_alpha   90.00
_cell.angle_beta   90.00
_cell.angle_gamma   90.00
#
_symmetry.space_group_name_H-M   'P 1'
#
loop_
_entity.id
_entity.type
_entity.pdbx_description
1 polymer ?
#
loop_
_entity_poly.entity_id
_entity_poly.type
_entity_poly.pdbx_seq_one_letter_code
_entity_poly.pdbx_strand_id
1 'polypeptide(L)'
;MAAGTLQPRWGQPLTGIISFVVFTAIALVTWFLFSDPRGPVGWFPYPFVMYLAMMILVGLWQHMFLGDWPFANLKQPLRGIVMTVANLVIVWFVIDVLFYRVLGVGFNFLSYYGLEAANLAGKLPKLAEPGATGKMAQVAVVGFVLIGFYTYPVFTIFFGKWPVMPSNLAQPNRGLAEIGWASLVTLFCYAVLIAPFFGLLFPGAAINPPWWEAVGGTKHIHYVFGWWEWAIVILFMTPNVWR
;
A
#
# COMPACT_ATOMS: atom_id res chain seq x y z
N MET A 1 10.10 -20.29 -21.51
CA MET A 1 8.83 -20.51 -22.25
C MET A 1 7.69 -20.03 -21.35
N ALA A 2 6.93 -19.03 -21.79
CA ALA A 2 5.92 -18.38 -20.97
C ALA A 2 4.77 -19.34 -20.64
N ALA A 3 4.31 -19.33 -19.39
CA ALA A 3 3.03 -19.92 -19.01
C ALA A 3 1.95 -19.39 -19.97
N GLY A 4 1.12 -20.29 -20.51
CA GLY A 4 0.35 -20.12 -21.74
C GLY A 4 -0.15 -18.71 -22.04
N THR A 5 0.19 -18.22 -23.23
CA THR A 5 -0.33 -16.96 -23.78
C THR A 5 -1.83 -16.88 -23.58
N LEU A 6 -2.31 -15.84 -22.89
CA LEU A 6 -3.74 -15.57 -22.73
C LEU A 6 -4.35 -15.39 -24.12
N GLN A 7 -5.16 -16.37 -24.55
CA GLN A 7 -5.87 -16.29 -25.82
C GLN A 7 -7.27 -15.70 -25.60
N PRO A 8 -7.72 -14.75 -26.44
CA PRO A 8 -9.05 -14.20 -26.31
C PRO A 8 -10.10 -15.28 -26.61
N ARG A 9 -10.91 -15.63 -25.61
CA ARG A 9 -11.89 -16.72 -25.71
C ARG A 9 -12.91 -16.50 -26.85
N TRP A 10 -13.28 -15.25 -27.11
CA TRP A 10 -14.29 -14.88 -28.11
C TRP A 10 -13.73 -13.98 -29.22
N GLY A 11 -12.41 -13.95 -29.40
CA GLY A 11 -11.74 -12.99 -30.27
C GLY A 11 -11.82 -11.55 -29.74
N GLN A 12 -11.17 -10.64 -30.46
CA GLN A 12 -11.27 -9.20 -30.22
C GLN A 12 -12.26 -8.58 -31.22
N PRO A 13 -13.07 -7.59 -30.82
CA PRO A 13 -13.05 -6.88 -29.54
C PRO A 13 -13.92 -7.50 -28.44
N LEU A 14 -14.66 -8.57 -28.74
CA LEU A 14 -15.71 -9.09 -27.86
C LEU A 14 -15.19 -9.55 -26.49
N THR A 15 -14.02 -10.20 -26.44
CA THR A 15 -13.40 -10.59 -25.17
C THR A 15 -13.07 -9.38 -24.29
N GLY A 16 -12.58 -8.29 -24.90
CA GLY A 16 -12.30 -7.04 -24.19
C GLY A 16 -13.57 -6.40 -23.64
N ILE A 17 -14.62 -6.29 -24.45
CA ILE A 17 -15.92 -5.72 -24.05
C ILE A 17 -16.52 -6.50 -22.88
N ILE A 18 -16.56 -7.84 -22.98
CA ILE A 18 -17.11 -8.69 -21.92
C ILE A 18 -16.30 -8.52 -20.64
N SER A 19 -14.96 -8.54 -20.73
CA SER A 19 -14.10 -8.36 -19.57
C SER A 19 -14.33 -6.99 -18.92
N PHE A 20 -14.41 -5.93 -19.72
CA PHE A 20 -14.67 -4.57 -19.23
C PHE A 20 -16.01 -4.48 -18.48
N VAL A 21 -17.10 -4.99 -19.07
CA VAL A 21 -18.44 -4.96 -18.44
C VAL A 21 -18.44 -5.78 -17.15
N VAL A 22 -17.87 -6.99 -17.16
CA VAL A 22 -17.84 -7.87 -15.99
C VAL A 22 -17.00 -7.27 -14.86
N PHE A 23 -15.78 -6.80 -15.14
CA PHE A 23 -14.94 -6.17 -14.11
C PHE A 23 -15.55 -4.87 -13.60
N THR A 24 -16.16 -4.06 -14.46
CA THR A 24 -16.87 -2.84 -14.03
C THR A 24 -18.05 -3.18 -13.12
N ALA A 25 -18.87 -4.17 -13.48
CA ALA A 25 -19.99 -4.61 -12.66
C ALA A 25 -19.51 -5.14 -11.29
N ILE A 26 -18.48 -6.00 -11.28
CA ILE A 26 -17.89 -6.50 -10.03
C ILE A 26 -17.34 -5.34 -9.18
N ALA A 27 -16.62 -4.40 -9.79
CA ALA A 27 -16.06 -3.24 -9.09
C ALA A 27 -17.16 -2.36 -8.50
N LEU A 28 -18.22 -2.05 -9.25
CA LEU A 28 -19.34 -1.23 -8.78
C LEU A 28 -20.15 -1.92 -7.68
N VAL A 29 -20.39 -3.23 -7.80
CA VAL A 29 -21.12 -4.01 -6.78
C VAL A 29 -20.30 -4.10 -5.50
N THR A 30 -19.02 -4.46 -5.60
CA THR A 30 -18.15 -4.55 -4.41
C THR A 30 -17.95 -3.18 -3.76
N TRP A 31 -17.76 -2.13 -4.56
CA TRP A 31 -17.73 -0.75 -4.08
C TRP A 31 -19.03 -0.38 -3.34
N PHE A 32 -20.20 -0.64 -3.94
CA PHE A 32 -21.48 -0.32 -3.32
C PHE A 32 -21.68 -1.08 -2.00
N LEU A 33 -21.35 -2.37 -1.96
CA LEU A 33 -21.52 -3.17 -0.75
C LEU A 33 -20.60 -2.73 0.39
N PHE A 34 -19.32 -2.47 0.11
CA PHE A 34 -18.32 -2.26 1.15
C PHE A 34 -17.96 -0.80 1.43
N SER A 35 -18.10 0.09 0.45
CA SER A 35 -17.43 1.40 0.45
C SER A 35 -18.42 2.54 0.36
N ASP A 36 -19.33 2.50 -0.61
CA ASP A 36 -20.27 3.60 -0.87
C ASP A 36 -21.01 3.98 0.42
N PRO A 37 -21.05 5.28 0.79
CA PRO A 37 -21.76 5.73 1.98
C PRO A 37 -23.26 5.39 2.00
N ARG A 38 -23.85 5.13 0.81
CA ARG A 38 -25.25 4.69 0.65
C ARG A 38 -25.41 3.17 0.76
N GLY A 39 -24.30 2.45 0.75
CA GLY A 39 -24.23 1.01 0.89
C GLY A 39 -24.40 0.55 2.33
N PRO A 40 -24.50 -0.78 2.55
CA PRO A 40 -24.75 -1.34 3.87
C PRO A 40 -23.57 -1.16 4.85
N VAL A 41 -22.32 -1.09 4.36
CA VAL A 41 -21.12 -0.99 5.21
C VAL A 41 -20.62 0.44 5.36
N GLY A 42 -20.65 1.25 4.30
CA GLY A 42 -20.35 2.69 4.35
C GLY A 42 -18.93 3.06 4.80
N TRP A 43 -17.90 2.25 4.50
CA TRP A 43 -16.52 2.49 4.98
C TRP A 43 -15.72 3.56 4.23
N PHE A 44 -16.32 4.26 3.27
CA PHE A 44 -15.64 5.36 2.58
C PHE A 44 -15.60 6.63 3.46
N PRO A 45 -14.46 7.37 3.49
CA PRO A 45 -13.19 7.05 2.83
C PRO A 45 -12.33 6.03 3.58
N TYR A 46 -12.47 5.97 4.90
CA TYR A 46 -11.59 5.24 5.80
C TYR A 46 -12.45 4.33 6.68
N PRO A 47 -12.13 3.03 6.85
CA PRO A 47 -10.86 2.36 6.53
C PRO A 47 -10.70 1.85 5.10
N PHE A 48 -11.70 2.02 4.24
CA PHE A 48 -11.71 1.39 2.91
C PHE A 48 -10.47 1.71 2.05
N VAL A 49 -10.09 2.98 1.95
CA VAL A 49 -8.93 3.42 1.15
C VAL A 49 -7.62 2.81 1.66
N MET A 50 -7.45 2.69 2.98
CA MET A 50 -6.27 2.07 3.57
C MET A 50 -6.16 0.58 3.19
N TYR A 51 -7.27 -0.16 3.28
CA TYR A 51 -7.31 -1.55 2.87
C TYR A 51 -6.99 -1.70 1.38
N LEU A 52 -7.62 -0.90 0.50
CA LEU A 52 -7.31 -0.94 -0.94
C LEU A 52 -5.85 -0.66 -1.24
N ALA A 53 -5.28 0.39 -0.65
CA ALA A 53 -3.89 0.74 -0.85
C ALA A 53 -2.98 -0.44 -0.45
N MET A 54 -3.19 -0.98 0.75
CA MET A 54 -2.41 -2.11 1.25
C MET A 54 -2.61 -3.38 0.42
N MET A 55 -3.82 -3.66 -0.07
CA MET A 55 -4.11 -4.81 -0.95
C MET A 55 -3.26 -4.77 -2.23
N ILE A 56 -3.12 -3.61 -2.85
CA ILE A 56 -2.29 -3.47 -4.06
C ILE A 56 -0.81 -3.70 -3.71
N LEU A 57 -0.32 -3.15 -2.60
CA LEU A 57 1.07 -3.33 -2.15
C LEU A 57 1.37 -4.81 -1.82
N VAL A 58 0.48 -5.49 -1.10
CA VAL A 58 0.58 -6.92 -0.82
C VAL A 58 0.48 -7.73 -2.12
N GLY A 59 -0.35 -7.31 -3.07
CA GLY A 59 -0.45 -7.94 -4.39
C GLY A 59 0.88 -7.88 -5.15
N LEU A 60 1.59 -6.74 -5.05
CA LEU A 60 2.95 -6.61 -5.55
C LEU A 60 3.89 -7.58 -4.84
N TRP A 61 3.82 -7.75 -3.52
CA TRP A 61 4.67 -8.72 -2.80
C TRP A 61 4.42 -10.16 -3.27
N GLN A 62 3.15 -10.54 -3.36
CA GLN A 62 2.73 -11.88 -3.77
C GLN A 62 3.20 -12.21 -5.19
N HIS A 63 2.98 -11.29 -6.14
CA HIS A 63 3.25 -11.57 -7.55
C HIS A 63 4.66 -11.16 -8.00
N MET A 64 5.06 -9.91 -7.76
CA MET A 64 6.30 -9.36 -8.30
C MET A 64 7.56 -9.87 -7.58
N PHE A 65 7.45 -10.10 -6.27
CA PHE A 65 8.60 -10.50 -5.44
C PHE A 65 8.60 -12.00 -5.13
N LEU A 66 7.47 -12.55 -4.67
CA LEU A 66 7.37 -13.97 -4.32
C LEU A 66 7.03 -14.87 -5.51
N GLY A 67 6.69 -14.31 -6.68
CA GLY A 67 6.41 -15.09 -7.89
C GLY A 67 5.27 -16.10 -7.70
N ASP A 68 4.20 -15.66 -7.04
CA ASP A 68 3.04 -16.47 -6.65
C ASP A 68 3.33 -17.58 -5.61
N TRP A 69 4.52 -17.65 -4.99
CA TRP A 69 4.81 -18.65 -3.97
C TRP A 69 3.90 -18.50 -2.72
N PRO A 70 3.42 -19.61 -2.11
CA PRO A 70 3.61 -21.02 -2.48
C PRO A 70 2.59 -21.56 -3.50
N PHE A 71 1.72 -20.70 -4.04
CA PHE A 71 0.58 -21.05 -4.88
C PHE A 71 0.86 -21.07 -6.39
N ALA A 72 2.12 -20.93 -6.80
CA ALA A 72 2.52 -20.81 -8.21
C ALA A 72 2.01 -21.97 -9.09
N ASN A 73 1.91 -23.18 -8.52
CA ASN A 73 1.49 -24.40 -9.23
C ASN A 73 -0.03 -24.58 -9.30
N LEU A 74 -0.83 -23.72 -8.66
CA LEU A 74 -2.29 -23.79 -8.75
C LEU A 74 -2.76 -23.36 -10.14
N LYS A 75 -3.73 -24.08 -10.70
CA LYS A 75 -4.36 -23.71 -11.98
C LYS A 75 -5.34 -22.55 -11.77
N GLN A 76 -5.55 -21.74 -12.81
CA GLN A 76 -6.66 -20.78 -12.82
C GLN A 76 -8.00 -21.52 -12.96
N PRO A 77 -9.10 -21.02 -12.36
CA PRO A 77 -9.22 -19.78 -11.58
C PRO A 77 -8.83 -19.92 -10.10
N LEU A 78 -8.57 -21.16 -9.63
CA LEU A 78 -8.32 -21.45 -8.22
C LEU A 78 -7.15 -20.64 -7.65
N ARG A 79 -6.06 -20.49 -8.41
CA ARG A 79 -4.92 -19.66 -8.00
C ARG A 79 -5.32 -18.21 -7.71
N GLY A 80 -6.09 -17.58 -8.60
CA GLY A 80 -6.59 -16.22 -8.40
C GLY A 80 -7.48 -16.08 -7.16
N ILE A 81 -8.33 -17.07 -6.88
CA ILE A 81 -9.19 -17.09 -5.69
C ILE A 81 -8.32 -17.21 -4.42
N VAL A 82 -7.41 -18.20 -4.38
CA VAL A 82 -6.55 -18.45 -3.22
C VAL A 82 -5.63 -17.26 -2.96
N MET A 83 -5.04 -16.67 -4.00
CA MET A 83 -4.18 -15.50 -3.86
C MET A 83 -4.95 -14.27 -3.38
N THR A 84 -6.20 -14.07 -3.83
CA THR A 84 -7.08 -13.00 -3.31
C THR A 84 -7.39 -13.20 -1.82
N VAL A 85 -7.74 -14.41 -1.40
CA VAL A 85 -7.99 -14.71 0.02
C VAL A 85 -6.72 -14.51 0.85
N ALA A 86 -5.57 -15.02 0.37
CA ALA A 86 -4.28 -14.81 1.03
C ALA A 86 -3.93 -13.32 1.11
N ASN A 87 -4.24 -12.53 0.07
CA ASN A 87 -4.03 -11.09 0.07
C ASN A 87 -4.81 -10.43 1.20
N LEU A 88 -6.11 -10.72 1.33
CA LEU A 88 -6.95 -10.17 2.40
C LEU A 88 -6.42 -10.52 3.79
N VAL A 89 -6.00 -11.77 4.01
CA VAL A 89 -5.44 -12.22 5.29
C VAL A 89 -4.11 -11.50 5.60
N ILE A 90 -3.22 -11.38 4.62
CA ILE A 90 -1.93 -10.69 4.79
C ILE A 90 -2.16 -9.19 5.03
N VAL A 91 -3.07 -8.56 4.30
CA VAL A 91 -3.42 -7.14 4.49
C VAL A 91 -3.93 -6.89 5.90
N TRP A 92 -4.87 -7.71 6.37
CA TRP A 92 -5.36 -7.64 7.74
C TRP A 92 -4.22 -7.80 8.74
N PHE A 93 -3.35 -8.79 8.56
CA PHE A 93 -2.20 -9.03 9.44
C PHE A 93 -1.24 -7.84 9.45
N VAL A 94 -0.92 -7.29 8.28
CA VAL A 94 -0.01 -6.14 8.16
C VAL A 94 -0.61 -4.92 8.86
N ILE A 95 -1.88 -4.61 8.63
CA ILE A 95 -2.52 -3.44 9.24
C ILE A 95 -2.69 -3.63 10.75
N ASP A 96 -3.37 -4.69 11.18
CA ASP A 96 -3.74 -4.86 12.58
C ASP A 96 -2.56 -5.30 13.46
N VAL A 97 -1.77 -6.27 12.99
CA VAL A 97 -0.68 -6.82 13.79
C VAL A 97 0.57 -5.97 13.62
N LEU A 98 1.08 -5.80 12.39
CA LEU A 98 2.36 -5.13 12.19
C LEU A 98 2.26 -3.62 12.44
N PHE A 99 1.36 -2.90 11.79
CA PHE A 99 1.24 -1.44 11.96
C PHE A 99 0.64 -1.07 13.31
N TYR A 100 -0.54 -1.58 13.65
CA TYR A 100 -1.25 -1.09 14.84
C TYR A 100 -0.67 -1.59 16.16
N ARG A 101 -0.19 -2.84 16.22
CA ARG A 101 0.26 -3.46 17.48
C ARG A 101 1.77 -3.52 17.63
N VAL A 102 2.53 -3.81 16.57
CA VAL A 102 4.00 -3.93 16.68
C VAL A 102 4.67 -2.58 16.52
N LEU A 103 4.54 -1.95 15.34
CA LEU A 103 5.13 -0.64 15.06
C LEU A 103 4.46 0.47 15.88
N GLY A 104 3.15 0.34 16.10
CA GLY A 104 2.34 1.24 16.89
C GLY A 104 2.77 1.40 18.36
N VAL A 105 3.49 0.42 18.93
CA VAL A 105 4.04 0.52 20.29
C VAL A 105 5.14 1.57 20.38
N GLY A 106 6.01 1.65 19.37
CA GLY A 106 7.09 2.65 19.31
C GLY A 106 6.66 3.96 18.66
N PHE A 107 5.83 3.87 17.62
CA PHE A 107 5.34 5.01 16.83
C PHE A 107 3.83 5.12 17.00
N ASN A 108 3.37 5.79 18.06
CA ASN A 108 1.96 5.81 18.42
C ASN A 108 1.05 6.32 17.29
N PHE A 109 1.54 7.23 16.42
CA PHE A 109 0.78 7.70 15.26
C PHE A 109 0.46 6.61 14.22
N LEU A 110 1.11 5.44 14.29
CA LEU A 110 0.76 4.26 13.49
C LEU A 110 -0.32 3.40 14.15
N SER A 111 -0.59 3.56 15.44
CA SER A 111 -1.56 2.73 16.17
C SER A 111 -2.94 3.34 16.19
N TYR A 112 -3.90 2.71 15.52
CA TYR A 112 -5.31 3.11 15.67
C TYR A 112 -5.76 3.04 17.13
N TYR A 113 -5.49 1.91 17.79
CA TYR A 113 -5.88 1.68 19.19
C TYR A 113 -5.15 2.61 20.15
N GLY A 114 -3.84 2.81 19.95
CA GLY A 114 -3.03 3.70 20.78
C GLY A 114 -3.45 5.16 20.68
N LEU A 115 -3.78 5.63 19.48
CA LEU A 115 -4.26 7.00 19.27
C LEU A 115 -5.64 7.23 19.84
N GLU A 116 -6.59 6.33 19.63
CA GLU A 116 -7.93 6.45 20.23
C GLU A 116 -7.85 6.41 21.76
N ALA A 117 -7.05 5.53 22.34
CA ALA A 117 -6.83 5.49 23.78
C ALA A 117 -6.19 6.78 24.32
N ALA A 118 -5.22 7.37 23.60
CA ALA A 118 -4.61 8.63 23.97
C ALA A 118 -5.58 9.82 23.86
N ASN A 119 -6.45 9.82 22.85
CA ASN A 119 -7.51 10.82 22.67
C ASN A 119 -8.52 10.76 23.83
N LEU A 120 -9.03 9.56 24.14
CA LEU A 120 -9.95 9.32 25.26
C LEU A 120 -9.33 9.71 26.62
N ALA A 121 -8.03 9.53 26.77
CA ALA A 121 -7.28 9.93 27.98
C ALA A 121 -6.93 11.42 28.04
N GLY A 122 -7.32 12.23 27.04
CA GLY A 122 -7.02 13.67 26.99
C GLY A 122 -5.54 14.01 26.80
N LYS A 123 -4.74 13.08 26.28
CA LYS A 123 -3.29 13.24 26.11
C LYS A 123 -2.86 13.89 24.81
N LEU A 124 -3.82 14.16 23.91
CA LEU A 124 -3.56 14.77 22.60
C LEU A 124 -3.93 16.25 22.59
N PRO A 125 -3.05 17.14 22.07
CA PRO A 125 -3.34 18.57 21.99
C PRO A 125 -4.43 18.80 20.93
N LYS A 126 -5.57 19.37 21.38
CA LYS A 126 -6.85 19.48 20.66
C LYS A 126 -7.56 18.13 20.50
N LEU A 127 -8.52 17.87 21.39
CA LEU A 127 -9.43 16.73 21.28
C LEU A 127 -10.13 16.78 19.92
N ALA A 128 -9.79 15.87 19.03
CA ALA A 128 -10.56 15.63 17.82
C ALA A 128 -11.76 14.74 18.19
N GLU A 129 -12.87 14.86 17.46
CA GLU A 129 -14.05 14.02 17.68
C GLU A 129 -13.66 12.52 17.73
N PRO A 130 -14.31 11.68 18.55
CA PRO A 130 -14.04 10.25 18.61
C PRO A 130 -13.95 9.63 17.20
N GLY A 131 -12.88 8.87 16.92
CA GLY A 131 -12.60 8.31 15.59
C GLY A 131 -11.79 9.20 14.63
N ALA A 132 -11.69 10.52 14.86
CA ALA A 132 -10.86 11.40 14.04
C ALA A 132 -9.35 11.14 14.23
N THR A 133 -8.95 10.70 15.41
CA THR A 133 -7.56 10.31 15.71
C THR A 133 -7.18 8.97 15.08
N GLY A 134 -8.08 8.00 15.08
CA GLY A 134 -7.92 6.74 14.39
C GLY A 134 -7.79 6.90 12.88
N LYS A 135 -8.48 7.90 12.30
CA LYS A 135 -8.28 8.27 10.89
C LYS A 135 -6.84 8.70 10.59
N MET A 136 -6.16 9.37 11.51
CA MET A 136 -4.76 9.76 11.32
C MET A 136 -3.82 8.54 11.30
N ALA A 137 -4.07 7.51 12.10
CA ALA A 137 -3.34 6.25 12.00
C ALA A 137 -3.52 5.61 10.62
N GLN A 138 -4.74 5.63 10.09
CA GLN A 138 -5.03 5.08 8.78
C GLN A 138 -4.35 5.88 7.65
N VAL A 139 -4.31 7.21 7.77
CA VAL A 139 -3.53 8.08 6.87
C VAL A 139 -2.04 7.75 6.96
N ALA A 140 -1.52 7.45 8.16
CA ALA A 140 -0.12 7.07 8.35
C ALA A 140 0.23 5.77 7.61
N VAL A 141 -0.66 4.78 7.67
CA VAL A 141 -0.53 3.51 6.92
C VAL A 141 -0.63 3.75 5.42
N VAL A 142 -1.57 4.58 4.95
CA VAL A 142 -1.67 4.96 3.53
C VAL A 142 -0.42 5.67 3.04
N GLY A 143 0.16 6.56 3.86
CA GLY A 143 1.42 7.22 3.55
C GLY A 143 2.57 6.21 3.37
N PHE A 144 2.59 5.12 4.15
CA PHE A 144 3.60 4.07 3.99
C PHE A 144 3.45 3.37 2.65
N VAL A 145 2.21 3.04 2.30
CA VAL A 145 1.91 2.41 1.01
C VAL A 145 2.27 3.31 -0.16
N LEU A 146 2.00 4.62 -0.07
CA LEU A 146 2.35 5.57 -1.13
C LEU A 146 3.86 5.60 -1.38
N ILE A 147 4.67 5.66 -0.33
CA ILE A 147 6.13 5.53 -0.44
C ILE A 147 6.50 4.14 -1.00
N GLY A 148 5.79 3.11 -0.55
CA GLY A 148 5.93 1.74 -1.00
C GLY A 148 5.72 1.56 -2.51
N PHE A 149 4.72 2.23 -3.10
CA PHE A 149 4.40 2.10 -4.52
C PHE A 149 5.53 2.52 -5.46
N TYR A 150 6.44 3.38 -5.01
CA TYR A 150 7.66 3.69 -5.74
C TYR A 150 8.80 2.77 -5.32
N THR A 151 9.07 2.69 -4.02
CA THR A 151 10.27 2.02 -3.48
C THR A 151 10.28 0.51 -3.69
N TYR A 152 9.12 -0.13 -3.82
CA TYR A 152 9.06 -1.55 -4.11
C TYR A 152 9.35 -1.85 -5.59
N PRO A 153 8.67 -1.25 -6.59
CA PRO A 153 8.99 -1.52 -7.98
C PRO A 153 10.30 -0.92 -8.47
N VAL A 154 10.84 0.15 -7.86
CA VAL A 154 12.05 0.83 -8.39
C VAL A 154 13.23 -0.13 -8.55
N PHE A 155 13.43 -1.05 -7.61
CA PHE A 155 14.52 -2.02 -7.69
C PHE A 155 14.29 -3.02 -8.82
N THR A 156 13.06 -3.47 -9.03
CA THR A 156 12.72 -4.38 -10.14
C THR A 156 12.83 -3.68 -11.50
N ILE A 157 12.26 -2.49 -11.62
CA ILE A 157 12.10 -1.81 -12.90
C ILE A 157 13.40 -1.10 -13.28
N PHE A 158 13.94 -0.20 -12.46
CA PHE A 158 15.15 0.55 -12.82
C PHE A 158 16.41 -0.29 -12.65
N PHE A 159 16.52 -1.02 -11.53
CA PHE A 159 17.75 -1.71 -11.13
C PHE A 159 17.77 -3.21 -11.43
N GLY A 160 16.76 -3.76 -12.13
CA GLY A 160 16.75 -5.17 -12.52
C GLY A 160 16.84 -6.16 -11.36
N LYS A 161 16.22 -5.82 -10.21
CA LYS A 161 16.22 -6.55 -8.92
C LYS A 161 17.54 -6.49 -8.12
N TRP A 162 18.48 -5.61 -8.44
CA TRP A 162 19.65 -5.35 -7.58
C TRP A 162 19.23 -4.72 -6.23
N PRO A 163 19.89 -5.03 -5.10
CA PRO A 163 21.08 -5.88 -4.92
C PRO A 163 20.78 -7.37 -4.74
N VAL A 164 19.51 -7.77 -4.65
CA VAL A 164 19.14 -9.17 -4.39
C VAL A 164 19.48 -10.05 -5.58
N MET A 165 19.44 -9.50 -6.80
CA MET A 165 19.87 -10.18 -8.01
C MET A 165 21.13 -9.51 -8.61
N PRO A 166 22.08 -10.31 -9.14
CA PRO A 166 22.06 -11.77 -9.21
C PRO A 166 22.43 -12.44 -7.86
N SER A 167 21.60 -13.37 -7.39
CA SER A 167 21.93 -14.29 -6.29
C SER A 167 21.40 -15.70 -6.59
N ASN A 168 21.92 -16.71 -5.89
CA ASN A 168 21.46 -18.10 -5.98
C ASN A 168 20.25 -18.40 -5.08
N LEU A 169 19.61 -17.37 -4.49
CA LEU A 169 18.45 -17.55 -3.63
C LEU A 169 17.27 -18.11 -4.41
N ALA A 170 16.68 -19.19 -3.92
CA ALA A 170 15.41 -19.72 -4.41
C ALA A 170 14.23 -19.00 -3.72
N GLN A 171 13.01 -19.15 -4.27
CA GLN A 171 11.81 -18.76 -3.53
C GLN A 171 11.60 -19.71 -2.33
N PRO A 172 11.12 -19.21 -1.18
CA PRO A 172 10.67 -17.85 -0.90
C PRO A 172 11.80 -16.87 -0.50
N ASN A 173 13.00 -17.37 -0.21
CA ASN A 173 14.09 -16.58 0.35
C ASN A 173 14.45 -15.37 -0.51
N ARG A 174 14.41 -15.52 -1.84
CA ARG A 174 14.61 -14.42 -2.79
C ARG A 174 13.55 -13.33 -2.62
N GLY A 175 12.26 -13.69 -2.66
CA GLY A 175 11.18 -12.72 -2.53
C GLY A 175 11.16 -12.05 -1.16
N LEU A 176 11.48 -12.78 -0.09
CA LEU A 176 11.62 -12.21 1.25
C LEU A 176 12.80 -11.24 1.34
N ALA A 177 13.93 -11.52 0.68
CA ALA A 177 15.05 -10.58 0.60
C ALA A 177 14.69 -9.32 -0.21
N GLU A 178 13.97 -9.46 -1.33
CA GLU A 178 13.45 -8.32 -2.11
C GLU A 178 12.48 -7.46 -1.27
N ILE A 179 11.55 -8.09 -0.55
CA ILE A 179 10.63 -7.40 0.38
C ILE A 179 11.41 -6.70 1.49
N GLY A 180 12.38 -7.37 2.11
CA GLY A 180 13.18 -6.79 3.19
C GLY A 180 13.99 -5.58 2.73
N TRP A 181 14.64 -5.67 1.58
CA TRP A 181 15.38 -4.56 0.98
C TRP A 181 14.47 -3.38 0.62
N ALA A 182 13.36 -3.65 -0.08
CA ALA A 182 12.39 -2.63 -0.43
C ALA A 182 11.81 -1.96 0.83
N SER A 183 11.41 -2.76 1.83
CA SER A 183 10.86 -2.27 3.10
C SER A 183 11.85 -1.37 3.85
N LEU A 184 13.13 -1.73 3.87
CA LEU A 184 14.17 -0.91 4.51
C LEU A 184 14.24 0.48 3.87
N VAL A 185 14.24 0.53 2.54
CA VAL A 185 14.28 1.78 1.78
C VAL A 185 12.97 2.55 1.97
N THR A 186 11.82 1.87 1.95
CA THR A 186 10.51 2.46 2.24
C THR A 186 10.51 3.11 3.63
N LEU A 187 11.04 2.44 4.66
CA LEU A 187 11.10 2.98 6.01
C LEU A 187 11.96 4.25 6.09
N PHE A 188 13.11 4.25 5.41
CA PHE A 188 13.95 5.44 5.34
C PHE A 188 13.23 6.61 4.66
N CYS A 189 12.65 6.38 3.48
CA CYS A 189 11.86 7.39 2.77
C CYS A 189 10.64 7.83 3.59
N TYR A 190 9.95 6.93 4.26
CA TYR A 190 8.80 7.22 5.11
C TYR A 190 9.17 8.12 6.29
N ALA A 191 10.30 7.84 6.96
CA ALA A 191 10.79 8.65 8.07
C ALA A 191 11.14 10.09 7.63
N VAL A 192 11.62 10.27 6.40
CA VAL A 192 11.98 11.59 5.86
C VAL A 192 10.78 12.33 5.26
N LEU A 193 9.88 11.62 4.60
CA LEU A 193 8.85 12.21 3.73
C LEU A 193 7.45 12.23 4.34
N ILE A 194 7.15 11.30 5.25
CA ILE A 194 5.81 11.14 5.84
C ILE A 194 5.81 11.47 7.33
N ALA A 195 6.72 10.88 8.10
CA ALA A 195 6.74 11.05 9.55
C ALA A 195 6.75 12.53 10.02
N PRO A 196 7.45 13.47 9.36
CA PRO A 196 7.44 14.87 9.79
C PRO A 196 6.05 15.53 9.76
N PHE A 197 5.13 15.07 8.90
CA PHE A 197 3.74 15.54 8.90
C PHE A 197 3.06 15.29 10.25
N PHE A 198 3.33 14.14 10.88
CA PHE A 198 2.76 13.81 12.18
C PHE A 198 3.38 14.64 13.32
N GLY A 199 4.52 15.29 13.10
CA GLY A 199 5.09 16.29 14.03
C GLY A 199 4.20 17.51 14.23
N LEU A 200 3.27 17.80 13.29
CA LEU A 200 2.24 18.84 13.48
C LEU A 200 1.15 18.43 14.46
N LEU A 201 0.87 17.13 14.55
CA LEU A 201 -0.20 16.55 15.35
C LEU A 201 0.29 16.18 16.76
N PHE A 202 1.55 15.75 16.86
CA PHE A 202 2.19 15.32 18.10
C PHE A 202 3.46 16.14 18.35
N PRO A 203 3.33 17.41 18.79
CA PRO A 203 4.48 18.27 19.04
C PRO A 203 5.36 17.68 20.15
N GLY A 204 6.64 17.48 19.88
CA GLY A 204 7.61 16.98 20.85
C GLY A 204 8.99 16.79 20.23
N ALA A 205 10.01 16.59 21.07
CA ALA A 205 11.41 16.48 20.64
C ALA A 205 11.70 15.26 19.72
N ALA A 206 10.75 14.32 19.60
CA ALA A 206 10.94 13.07 18.86
C ALA A 206 10.57 13.17 17.37
N ILE A 207 9.71 14.10 16.95
CA ILE A 207 9.27 14.23 15.55
C ILE A 207 9.28 15.71 15.15
N ASN A 208 10.18 16.06 14.24
CA ASN A 208 10.28 17.41 13.71
C ASN A 208 9.09 17.73 12.79
N PRO A 209 8.65 19.00 12.71
CA PRO A 209 7.66 19.44 11.74
C PRO A 209 8.13 19.21 10.29
N PRO A 210 7.21 19.30 9.31
CA PRO A 210 7.51 19.23 7.89
C PRO A 210 8.66 20.14 7.43
N TRP A 211 9.80 19.55 7.07
CA TRP A 211 10.95 20.31 6.54
C TRP A 211 10.63 20.97 5.18
N TRP A 212 9.68 20.41 4.42
CA TRP A 212 9.30 20.95 3.11
C TRP A 212 8.53 22.27 3.19
N GLU A 213 8.10 22.71 4.37
CA GLU A 213 7.51 24.04 4.54
C GLU A 213 8.47 25.14 4.06
N ALA A 214 9.76 25.01 4.39
CA ALA A 214 10.78 25.99 4.03
C ALA A 214 11.03 26.07 2.51
N VAL A 215 10.64 25.04 1.75
CA VAL A 215 10.86 24.94 0.30
C VAL A 215 9.58 25.22 -0.48
N GLY A 216 8.47 24.58 -0.09
CA GLY A 216 7.20 24.61 -0.80
C GLY A 216 6.19 25.62 -0.27
N GLY A 217 6.49 26.32 0.83
CA GLY A 217 5.58 27.29 1.45
C GLY A 217 4.30 26.66 2.04
N THR A 218 4.26 25.34 2.23
CA THR A 218 3.11 24.62 2.77
C THR A 218 3.54 23.48 3.69
N LYS A 219 2.79 23.28 4.77
CA LYS A 219 2.93 22.16 5.71
C LYS A 219 2.14 20.92 5.27
N HIS A 220 1.35 21.03 4.21
CA HIS A 220 0.41 19.99 3.81
C HIS A 220 1.14 18.79 3.20
N ILE A 221 0.77 17.57 3.60
CA ILE A 221 1.44 16.34 3.14
C ILE A 221 1.29 16.11 1.63
N HIS A 222 0.25 16.67 1.01
CA HIS A 222 0.05 16.54 -0.44
C HIS A 222 1.15 17.21 -1.27
N TYR A 223 1.93 18.12 -0.69
CA TYR A 223 3.13 18.63 -1.38
C TYR A 223 4.11 17.49 -1.68
N VAL A 224 4.35 16.63 -0.69
CA VAL A 224 5.17 15.42 -0.85
C VAL A 224 4.50 14.43 -1.80
N PHE A 225 3.19 14.23 -1.66
CA PHE A 225 2.47 13.28 -2.50
C PHE A 225 2.55 13.67 -3.98
N GLY A 226 2.40 14.96 -4.31
CA GLY A 226 2.38 15.42 -5.69
C GLY A 226 3.64 15.04 -6.48
N TRP A 227 4.83 15.39 -5.99
CA TRP A 227 6.06 15.06 -6.72
C TRP A 227 6.43 13.58 -6.63
N TRP A 228 6.04 12.89 -5.54
CA TRP A 228 6.26 11.46 -5.40
C TRP A 228 5.38 10.65 -6.36
N GLU A 229 4.12 11.03 -6.54
CA GLU A 229 3.22 10.44 -7.53
C GLU A 229 3.75 10.64 -8.95
N TRP A 230 4.33 11.81 -9.26
CA TRP A 230 5.05 12.00 -10.53
C TRP A 230 6.21 11.00 -10.70
N ALA A 231 6.98 10.74 -9.64
CA ALA A 231 8.03 9.72 -9.68
C ALA A 231 7.47 8.31 -9.93
N ILE A 232 6.32 7.97 -9.33
CA ILE A 232 5.60 6.71 -9.58
C ILE A 232 5.15 6.60 -11.04
N VAL A 233 4.57 7.66 -11.60
CA VAL A 233 4.16 7.68 -13.02
C VAL A 233 5.36 7.43 -13.92
N ILE A 234 6.47 8.14 -13.72
CA ILE A 234 7.70 7.96 -14.51
C ILE A 234 8.21 6.52 -14.38
N LEU A 235 8.24 5.97 -13.16
CA LEU A 235 8.65 4.60 -12.87
C LEU A 235 7.88 3.57 -13.69
N PHE A 236 6.54 3.67 -13.71
CA PHE A 236 5.70 2.73 -14.46
C PHE A 236 5.64 3.02 -15.96
N MET A 237 5.94 4.24 -16.42
CA MET A 237 6.11 4.54 -17.84
C MET A 237 7.39 3.94 -18.40
N THR A 238 8.49 3.89 -17.64
CA THR A 238 9.78 3.35 -18.09
C THR A 238 9.68 1.97 -18.77
N PRO A 239 9.08 0.93 -18.18
CA PRO A 239 9.01 -0.39 -18.81
C PRO A 239 8.01 -0.47 -19.97
N ASN A 240 7.10 0.49 -20.11
CA ASN A 240 6.04 0.46 -21.13
C ASN A 240 6.33 1.36 -22.34
N VAL A 241 7.20 2.36 -22.18
CA VAL A 241 7.48 3.40 -23.18
C VAL A 241 8.96 3.50 -23.52
N TRP A 242 9.83 3.33 -22.53
CA TRP A 242 11.26 3.69 -22.63
C TRP A 242 12.20 2.50 -22.65
N ARG A 243 11.70 1.29 -22.38
CA ARG A 243 12.38 0.00 -22.53
C ARG A 243 11.61 -0.88 -23.50
#